data_AF-A0A1L7WC60-F1
#
_entry.id   AF-A0A1L7WC60-F1
#
_cell.length_a   1.000
_cell.length_b   1.000
_cell.length_c   1.000
_cell.angle_alpha   90.00
_cell.angle_beta   90.00
_cell.angle_gamma   90.00
#
_symmetry.space_group_name_H-M   'P 1'
#
loop_
_entity.id
_entity.type
_entity.pdbx_description
1 polymer ?
#
loop_
_entity_poly.entity_id
_entity_poly.type
_entity_poly.pdbx_seq_one_letter_code
_entity_poly.pdbx_strand_id
1 'polypeptide(L)'
;MSRFNPIYEAVELVEDPFRDPIQSTPSLRTSQTKEPLGNDASEYLPAKAFAPARKTKFKRVCFRIFIGIAALILWIAMMFVLYMFHTSDSQTCQDDSIFALDETAGNFTIGQSRVIDISFNLIAGRGLQATLGFVSYRVVIDILMRIMELTPVSFELFSALTFQPSAVLTVWPILKSLFQLSGLRPRFVMAWVLFSVLFLIALPTLMDTMTRYVQNGETFYKLTDGSTIQYNLYNSSTSPFNITDTTCRPLQNGGYQWGFSNLWFIVNWSVLGFWILGTYSVWMDAQGKCELRRKGRTMNSYRAVADMAEAMTEILGLNLAPYSGTELEKALRKRKGRVMYYADVDEGRGLGKVGLSSRRRGKMGKLRWDVVYGEERD
;
A
#
# COMPACT_ATOMS: atom_id res chain seq x y z
N MET A 1 19.51 -32.63 -44.34
CA MET A 1 18.41 -33.43 -44.90
C MET A 1 17.20 -32.51 -45.01
N SER A 2 16.71 -32.34 -46.25
CA SER A 2 15.47 -31.68 -46.72
C SER A 2 15.03 -30.38 -46.03
N ARG A 3 15.34 -29.19 -46.56
CA ARG A 3 14.68 -28.51 -47.71
C ARG A 3 13.15 -28.55 -47.64
N PHE A 4 12.52 -27.39 -47.46
CA PHE A 4 11.39 -26.95 -48.29
C PHE A 4 11.21 -25.42 -48.22
N ASN A 5 11.50 -24.80 -49.36
CA ASN A 5 11.06 -23.52 -49.92
C ASN A 5 11.37 -23.67 -51.43
N PRO A 6 10.84 -22.88 -52.39
CA PRO A 6 9.93 -21.72 -52.35
C PRO A 6 8.89 -21.73 -53.52
N ILE A 7 8.34 -20.55 -53.90
CA ILE A 7 7.93 -20.05 -55.25
C ILE A 7 6.53 -19.38 -55.20
N TYR A 8 6.45 -18.04 -55.13
CA TYR A 8 6.30 -16.98 -56.18
C TYR A 8 4.85 -16.71 -56.63
N GLU A 9 4.40 -15.46 -56.49
CA GLU A 9 3.88 -14.68 -57.61
C GLU A 9 4.00 -13.17 -57.31
N ALA A 10 4.31 -12.41 -58.35
CA ALA A 10 4.57 -10.98 -58.35
C ALA A 10 3.69 -10.30 -59.41
N VAL A 11 3.62 -8.97 -59.33
CA VAL A 11 3.18 -8.01 -60.35
C VAL A 11 1.68 -7.70 -60.40
N GLU A 12 1.32 -6.49 -59.94
CA GLU A 12 0.62 -5.55 -60.82
C GLU A 12 0.97 -4.10 -60.47
N LEU A 13 1.58 -3.45 -61.46
CA LEU A 13 1.78 -2.01 -61.58
C LEU A 13 0.46 -1.41 -62.06
N VAL A 14 -0.04 -0.38 -61.39
CA VAL A 14 -1.03 0.53 -62.00
C VAL A 14 -0.48 1.93 -61.91
N GLU A 15 -0.25 2.48 -63.09
CA GLU A 15 0.23 3.80 -63.39
C GLU A 15 -0.78 4.88 -62.97
N ASP A 16 -0.17 6.01 -62.64
CA ASP A 16 -0.74 7.31 -62.31
C ASP A 16 -1.10 8.05 -63.61
N PRO A 17 -2.33 8.56 -63.77
CA PRO A 17 -2.57 9.64 -64.71
C PRO A 17 -3.27 10.79 -63.98
N PHE A 18 -2.52 11.84 -63.59
CA PHE A 18 -2.87 13.25 -63.85
C PHE A 18 -1.84 14.21 -63.18
N ARG A 19 -0.78 14.52 -63.92
CA ARG A 19 -0.13 15.86 -63.97
C ARG A 19 -0.73 16.57 -65.18
N ASP A 20 -1.04 17.86 -65.27
CA ASP A 20 -0.58 19.15 -64.71
C ASP A 20 -1.72 20.18 -65.01
N PRO A 21 -1.66 21.53 -64.79
CA PRO A 21 -0.54 22.37 -64.33
C PRO A 21 -0.87 23.41 -63.24
N ILE A 22 0.23 23.97 -62.72
CA ILE A 22 0.42 25.25 -62.03
C ILE A 22 -0.61 26.33 -62.41
N GLN A 23 -1.32 26.85 -61.41
CA GLN A 23 -1.85 28.21 -61.44
C GLN A 23 -1.53 28.97 -60.14
N SER A 24 -1.12 30.21 -60.37
CA SER A 24 -0.64 31.26 -59.49
C SER A 24 -1.47 31.54 -58.23
N THR A 25 -0.75 31.89 -57.17
CA THR A 25 -1.22 32.64 -56.00
C THR A 25 -2.11 33.83 -56.36
N PRO A 26 -3.08 34.13 -55.49
CA PRO A 26 -2.96 35.38 -54.74
C PRO A 26 -3.17 35.19 -53.25
N SER A 27 -2.37 35.93 -52.49
CA SER A 27 -2.50 36.17 -51.06
C SER A 27 -3.91 36.65 -50.70
N LEU A 28 -4.59 35.96 -49.78
CA LEU A 28 -5.71 36.54 -49.04
C LEU A 28 -5.48 36.38 -47.53
N ARG A 29 -4.86 37.42 -46.98
CA ARG A 29 -4.97 37.79 -45.57
C ARG A 29 -6.39 38.33 -45.37
N THR A 30 -7.25 37.59 -44.67
CA THR A 30 -8.38 38.24 -43.98
C THR A 30 -8.81 37.48 -42.74
N SER A 31 -8.73 38.21 -41.62
CA SER A 31 -9.60 38.13 -40.45
C SER A 31 -9.58 36.85 -39.63
N GLN A 32 -8.68 36.83 -38.63
CA GLN A 32 -9.08 36.41 -37.30
C GLN A 32 -10.27 37.26 -36.87
N THR A 33 -11.47 36.76 -37.11
CA THR A 33 -12.66 37.23 -36.41
C THR A 33 -12.54 36.64 -35.01
N LYS A 34 -11.92 37.41 -34.11
CA LYS A 34 -12.06 37.21 -32.67
C LYS A 34 -13.55 37.33 -32.36
N GLU A 35 -14.23 36.21 -32.24
CA GLU A 35 -15.42 36.17 -31.41
C GLU A 35 -14.99 36.58 -30.00
N PRO A 36 -15.62 37.59 -29.40
CA PRO A 36 -15.36 37.93 -28.02
C PRO A 36 -15.79 36.71 -27.20
N LEU A 37 -14.84 36.14 -26.45
CA LEU A 37 -15.08 35.13 -25.42
C LEU A 37 -16.05 35.75 -24.41
N GLY A 38 -17.35 35.61 -24.71
CA GLY A 38 -18.43 36.18 -23.95
C GLY A 38 -18.60 35.40 -22.66
N ASN A 39 -18.58 36.11 -21.53
CA ASN A 39 -19.27 35.86 -20.26
C ASN A 39 -19.32 34.45 -19.61
N ASP A 40 -18.69 33.41 -20.16
CA ASP A 40 -18.68 32.04 -19.59
C ASP A 40 -17.53 31.80 -18.59
N ALA A 41 -16.72 32.82 -18.32
CA ALA A 41 -15.66 32.75 -17.30
C ALA A 41 -16.19 32.53 -15.86
N SER A 42 -17.51 32.50 -15.65
CA SER A 42 -18.16 32.28 -14.35
C SER A 42 -18.49 30.82 -14.02
N GLU A 43 -18.41 29.89 -14.98
CA GLU A 43 -18.77 28.47 -14.73
C GLU A 43 -17.59 27.60 -14.27
N TYR A 44 -16.36 28.04 -14.54
CA TYR A 44 -15.14 27.29 -14.20
C TYR A 44 -14.50 27.73 -12.88
N LEU A 45 -13.80 26.82 -12.21
CA LEU A 45 -13.07 27.14 -10.99
C LEU A 45 -11.92 28.11 -11.30
N PRO A 46 -11.80 29.24 -10.58
CA PRO A 46 -10.78 30.23 -10.85
C PRO A 46 -9.39 29.70 -10.49
N ALA A 47 -8.37 30.23 -11.17
CA ALA A 47 -6.98 30.00 -10.81
C ALA A 47 -6.74 30.41 -9.34
N LYS A 48 -5.92 29.62 -8.63
CA LYS A 48 -5.82 29.73 -7.18
C LYS A 48 -4.37 29.75 -6.73
N ALA A 49 -4.01 30.75 -5.93
CA ALA A 49 -2.74 30.77 -5.21
C ALA A 49 -2.79 29.78 -4.02
N PHE A 50 -1.65 29.16 -3.71
CA PHE A 50 -1.55 28.33 -2.52
C PHE A 50 -1.65 29.21 -1.26
N ALA A 51 -2.48 28.79 -0.31
CA ALA A 51 -2.68 29.55 0.93
C ALA A 51 -1.33 29.81 1.62
N PRO A 52 -1.03 31.05 2.08
CA PRO A 52 0.26 31.37 2.67
C PRO A 52 0.57 30.45 3.85
N ALA A 53 1.82 29.97 3.90
CA ALA A 53 2.25 29.02 4.91
C ALA A 53 2.01 29.56 6.32
N ARG A 54 1.07 28.98 7.07
CA ARG A 54 0.86 29.32 8.49
C ARG A 54 2.17 29.06 9.26
N LYS A 55 2.80 30.12 9.79
CA LYS A 55 4.17 30.16 10.38
C LYS A 55 4.45 29.21 11.56
N THR A 56 3.51 28.36 11.99
CA THR A 56 3.66 27.43 13.12
C THR A 56 4.37 26.12 12.73
N LYS A 57 5.56 26.19 12.13
CA LYS A 57 6.28 25.03 11.58
C LYS A 57 7.05 24.23 12.63
N PHE A 58 7.81 24.89 13.51
CA PHE A 58 8.69 24.18 14.45
C PHE A 58 7.90 23.42 15.53
N LYS A 59 6.95 24.09 16.19
CA LYS A 59 6.11 23.46 17.24
C LYS A 59 5.34 22.23 16.74
N ARG A 60 4.82 22.26 15.50
CA ARG A 60 4.11 21.11 14.91
C ARG A 60 5.03 19.96 14.54
N VAL A 61 6.25 20.23 14.09
CA VAL A 61 7.24 19.19 13.79
C VAL A 61 7.74 18.54 15.09
N CYS A 62 8.12 19.33 16.10
CA CYS A 62 8.52 18.81 17.41
C CYS A 62 7.41 17.98 18.06
N PHE A 63 6.16 18.45 18.02
CA PHE A 63 5.02 17.71 18.55
C PHE A 63 4.82 16.35 17.86
N ARG A 64 4.98 16.29 16.53
CA ARG A 64 4.95 15.02 15.80
C ARG A 64 6.12 14.11 16.18
N ILE A 65 7.34 14.63 16.25
CA ILE A 65 8.50 13.83 16.69
C ILE A 65 8.27 13.26 18.09
N PHE A 66 7.75 14.08 19.01
CA PHE A 66 7.38 13.66 20.37
C PHE A 66 6.36 12.52 20.37
N ILE A 67 5.30 12.61 19.57
CA ILE A 67 4.31 11.51 19.42
C ILE A 67 5.00 10.22 18.95
N GLY A 68 5.92 10.31 17.98
CA GLY A 68 6.64 9.14 17.48
C GLY A 68 7.53 8.48 18.54
N ILE A 69 8.26 9.29 19.32
CA ILE A 69 9.11 8.80 20.41
C ILE A 69 8.25 8.19 21.53
N ALA A 70 7.14 8.85 21.90
CA ALA A 70 6.21 8.31 22.89
C ALA A 70 5.63 6.96 22.46
N ALA A 71 5.23 6.82 21.19
CA ALA A 71 4.76 5.55 20.64
C ALA A 71 5.83 4.45 20.67
N LEU A 72 7.09 4.79 20.36
CA LEU A 72 8.22 3.86 20.45
C LEU A 72 8.45 3.39 21.89
N ILE A 73 8.45 4.30 22.86
CA ILE A 73 8.64 3.97 24.28
C ILE A 73 7.49 3.08 24.78
N LEU A 74 6.25 3.43 24.44
CA LEU A 74 5.08 2.61 24.79
C LEU A 74 5.15 1.21 24.18
N TRP A 75 5.60 1.08 22.93
CA TRP A 75 5.78 -0.22 22.30
C TRP A 75 6.88 -1.04 22.98
N ILE A 76 8.03 -0.45 23.31
CA ILE A 76 9.11 -1.13 24.04
C ILE A 76 8.64 -1.57 25.42
N ALA A 77 7.94 -0.71 26.16
CA ALA A 77 7.40 -1.03 27.48
C ALA A 77 6.37 -2.17 27.40
N MET A 78 5.48 -2.15 26.40
CA MET A 78 4.53 -3.22 26.15
C MET A 78 5.23 -4.55 25.83
N MET A 79 6.24 -4.53 24.95
CA MET A 79 7.03 -5.74 24.63
C MET A 79 7.73 -6.30 25.87
N PHE A 80 8.27 -5.44 26.72
CA PHE A 80 8.89 -5.86 27.98
C PHE A 80 7.88 -6.55 28.90
N VAL A 81 6.68 -5.98 29.05
CA VAL A 81 5.60 -6.57 29.85
C VAL A 81 5.20 -7.95 29.31
N LEU A 82 4.99 -8.08 27.99
CA LEU A 82 4.63 -9.36 27.37
C LEU A 82 5.73 -10.41 27.54
N TYR A 83 7.00 -10.01 27.42
CA TYR A 83 8.14 -10.90 27.68
C TYR A 83 8.15 -11.41 29.12
N MET A 84 7.87 -10.55 30.10
CA MET A 84 7.79 -10.97 31.50
C MET A 84 6.69 -12.03 31.70
N PHE A 85 5.52 -11.86 31.08
CA PHE A 85 4.43 -12.85 31.16
C PHE A 85 4.75 -14.18 30.47
N HIS A 86 5.57 -14.20 29.41
CA HIS A 86 5.96 -15.43 28.73
C HIS A 86 6.74 -16.40 29.63
N THR A 87 7.49 -15.89 30.61
CA THR A 87 8.34 -16.72 31.48
C THR A 87 7.57 -17.44 32.60
N SER A 88 6.24 -17.27 32.71
CA SER A 88 5.48 -17.59 33.92
C SER A 88 4.64 -18.87 33.88
N ASP A 89 4.71 -19.74 32.87
CA ASP A 89 3.84 -20.93 32.87
C ASP A 89 4.53 -22.27 32.64
N SER A 90 4.05 -23.26 33.39
CA SER A 90 4.48 -24.67 33.34
C SER A 90 3.24 -25.56 33.45
N GLN A 91 2.37 -25.49 32.43
CA GLN A 91 1.22 -26.39 32.35
C GLN A 91 1.62 -27.73 31.71
N THR A 92 1.23 -28.82 32.36
CA THR A 92 1.68 -30.19 32.05
C THR A 92 1.06 -30.79 30.79
N CYS A 93 0.16 -30.09 30.10
CA CYS A 93 -0.64 -30.57 28.97
C CYS A 93 -0.47 -29.74 27.67
N GLN A 94 0.67 -29.08 27.46
CA GLN A 94 0.92 -28.27 26.26
C GLN A 94 1.88 -28.93 25.27
N ASP A 95 1.61 -28.74 23.98
CA ASP A 95 2.53 -29.04 22.89
C ASP A 95 3.70 -28.03 22.90
N ASP A 96 4.94 -28.45 22.63
CA ASP A 96 6.11 -27.53 22.53
C ASP A 96 6.16 -26.70 21.22
N SER A 97 5.02 -26.51 20.56
CA SER A 97 4.97 -25.82 19.26
C SER A 97 4.88 -24.31 19.42
N ILE A 98 5.39 -23.54 18.46
CA ILE A 98 5.27 -22.06 18.46
C ILE A 98 3.81 -21.55 18.35
N PHE A 99 2.87 -22.45 18.08
CA PHE A 99 1.43 -22.21 18.00
C PHE A 99 0.68 -22.83 19.19
N ALA A 100 1.41 -23.33 20.18
CA ALA A 100 0.82 -23.89 21.38
C ALA A 100 0.07 -22.81 22.16
N LEU A 101 -1.05 -23.20 22.75
CA LEU A 101 -1.86 -22.34 23.57
C LEU A 101 -1.23 -22.25 24.95
N ASP A 102 -0.71 -21.08 25.30
CA ASP A 102 -0.06 -20.85 26.59
C ASP A 102 -0.98 -20.16 27.58
N GLU A 103 -1.98 -19.44 27.07
CA GLU A 103 -2.92 -18.73 27.90
C GLU A 103 -4.33 -19.08 27.44
N THR A 104 -4.99 -19.92 28.24
CA THR A 104 -6.34 -20.40 27.96
C THR A 104 -7.30 -19.98 29.06
N ALA A 105 -8.53 -19.66 28.68
CA ALA A 105 -9.57 -19.25 29.61
C ALA A 105 -10.92 -19.88 29.29
N GLY A 106 -11.70 -20.08 30.35
CA GLY A 106 -13.10 -20.51 30.27
C GLY A 106 -13.30 -22.02 30.18
N ASN A 107 -14.57 -22.41 30.24
CA ASN A 107 -15.02 -23.79 30.06
C ASN A 107 -16.31 -23.74 29.25
N PHE A 108 -16.16 -23.78 27.93
CA PHE A 108 -17.22 -23.51 26.97
C PHE A 108 -17.75 -24.78 26.32
N THR A 109 -18.98 -24.73 25.82
CA THR A 109 -19.43 -25.73 24.84
C THR A 109 -18.70 -25.52 23.50
N ILE A 110 -18.66 -26.55 22.65
CA ILE A 110 -18.07 -26.44 21.31
C ILE A 110 -18.69 -25.31 20.46
N GLY A 111 -20.00 -25.07 20.64
CA GLY A 111 -20.70 -23.99 19.95
C GLY A 111 -20.23 -22.62 20.42
N GLN A 112 -20.11 -22.43 21.73
CA GLN A 112 -19.67 -21.17 22.32
C GLN A 112 -18.21 -20.84 21.94
N SER A 113 -17.29 -21.81 22.03
CA SER A 113 -15.88 -21.58 21.68
C SER A 113 -15.72 -21.21 20.20
N ARG A 114 -16.44 -21.87 19.29
CA ARG A 114 -16.47 -21.51 17.87
C ARG A 114 -16.99 -20.10 17.63
N VAL A 115 -18.05 -19.68 18.33
CA VAL A 115 -18.60 -18.32 18.19
C VAL A 115 -17.60 -17.28 18.69
N ILE A 116 -16.93 -17.53 19.82
CA ILE A 116 -15.90 -16.64 20.36
C ILE A 116 -14.77 -16.46 19.33
N ASP A 117 -14.25 -17.57 18.81
CA ASP A 117 -13.15 -17.58 17.85
C ASP A 117 -13.50 -16.83 16.55
N ILE A 118 -14.67 -17.14 15.96
CA ILE A 118 -15.17 -16.46 14.76
C ILE A 118 -15.36 -14.95 15.02
N SER A 119 -15.89 -14.59 16.19
CA SER A 119 -16.14 -13.19 16.55
C SER A 119 -14.83 -12.41 16.71
N PHE A 120 -13.83 -13.02 17.37
CA PHE A 120 -12.50 -12.43 17.51
C PHE A 120 -11.85 -12.23 16.14
N ASN A 121 -11.86 -13.24 15.28
CA ASN A 121 -11.29 -13.17 13.93
C ASN A 121 -11.97 -12.11 13.05
N LEU A 122 -13.28 -11.93 13.19
CA LEU A 122 -14.01 -10.88 12.48
C LEU A 122 -13.61 -9.48 12.98
N ILE A 123 -13.64 -9.25 14.29
CA ILE A 123 -13.41 -7.92 14.86
C ILE A 123 -11.92 -7.58 14.87
N ALA A 124 -11.10 -8.40 15.53
CA ALA A 124 -9.68 -8.17 15.68
C ALA A 124 -8.91 -8.45 14.38
N GLY A 125 -9.28 -9.47 13.62
CA GLY A 125 -8.63 -9.77 12.34
C GLY A 125 -9.05 -8.77 11.25
N ARG A 126 -10.31 -8.83 10.82
CA ARG A 126 -10.80 -8.03 9.67
C ARG A 126 -11.02 -6.55 10.02
N GLY A 127 -11.52 -6.25 11.21
CA GLY A 127 -11.71 -4.86 11.65
C GLY A 127 -10.38 -4.10 11.77
N LEU A 128 -9.34 -4.73 12.34
CA LEU A 128 -8.00 -4.14 12.38
C LEU A 128 -7.42 -4.00 10.97
N GLN A 129 -7.55 -5.02 10.11
CA GLN A 129 -7.09 -4.97 8.72
C GLN A 129 -7.71 -3.78 7.96
N ALA A 130 -9.03 -3.57 8.08
CA ALA A 130 -9.72 -2.46 7.42
C ALA A 130 -9.21 -1.10 7.94
N THR A 131 -9.04 -0.97 9.24
CA THR A 131 -8.56 0.27 9.88
C THR A 131 -7.13 0.60 9.45
N LEU A 132 -6.21 -0.37 9.54
CA LEU A 132 -4.82 -0.18 9.14
C LEU A 132 -4.69 0.01 7.63
N GLY A 133 -5.53 -0.64 6.82
CA GLY A 133 -5.63 -0.42 5.39
C GLY A 133 -6.00 1.02 5.03
N PHE A 134 -7.00 1.60 5.72
CA PHE A 134 -7.39 3.00 5.52
C PHE A 134 -6.25 3.98 5.87
N VAL A 135 -5.59 3.77 7.00
CA VAL A 135 -4.44 4.58 7.41
C VAL A 135 -3.29 4.44 6.43
N SER A 136 -2.98 3.20 6.03
CA SER A 136 -1.92 2.89 5.07
C SER A 136 -2.15 3.58 3.73
N TYR A 137 -3.38 3.53 3.20
CA TYR A 137 -3.75 4.24 1.98
C TYR A 137 -3.42 5.74 2.04
N ARG A 138 -3.80 6.41 3.14
CA ARG A 138 -3.51 7.84 3.33
C ARG A 138 -2.01 8.14 3.30
N VAL A 139 -1.22 7.27 3.92
CA VAL A 139 0.24 7.41 3.97
C VAL A 139 0.87 7.13 2.60
N VAL A 140 0.44 6.07 1.93
CA VAL A 140 0.94 5.65 0.60
C VAL A 140 0.68 6.71 -0.46
N ILE A 141 -0.47 7.38 -0.44
CA ILE A 141 -0.75 8.49 -1.35
C ILE A 141 0.19 9.68 -1.13
N ASP A 142 0.47 10.02 0.13
CA ASP A 142 1.41 11.09 0.47
C ASP A 142 2.85 10.74 0.06
N ILE A 143 3.22 9.47 0.20
CA ILE A 143 4.48 8.91 -0.28
C ILE A 143 4.58 9.00 -1.79
N LEU A 144 3.54 8.56 -2.50
CA LEU A 144 3.51 8.57 -3.96
C LEU A 144 3.70 9.98 -4.49
N MET A 145 2.96 10.96 -3.96
CA MET A 145 3.14 12.36 -4.31
C MET A 145 4.60 12.80 -4.17
N ARG A 146 5.22 12.49 -3.03
CA ARG A 146 6.61 12.85 -2.78
C ARG A 146 7.58 12.15 -3.74
N ILE A 147 7.40 10.86 -4.04
CA ILE A 147 8.25 10.14 -4.99
C ILE A 147 8.13 10.78 -6.38
N MET A 148 6.92 11.16 -6.78
CA MET A 148 6.65 11.82 -8.05
C MET A 148 7.20 13.25 -8.12
N GLU A 149 7.49 13.93 -7.01
CA GLU A 149 8.25 15.20 -7.01
C GLU A 149 9.75 14.99 -7.30
N LEU A 150 10.27 13.79 -7.02
CA LEU A 150 11.71 13.49 -7.04
C LEU A 150 12.13 12.70 -8.29
N THR A 151 11.27 11.80 -8.75
CA THR A 151 11.61 10.78 -9.74
C THR A 151 10.40 10.43 -10.60
N PRO A 152 10.59 10.06 -11.89
CA PRO A 152 9.51 9.62 -12.76
C PRO A 152 8.99 8.23 -12.38
N VAL A 153 7.67 8.10 -12.28
CA VAL A 153 6.91 6.90 -11.89
C VAL A 153 6.08 6.38 -13.07
N SER A 154 5.89 5.07 -13.22
CA SER A 154 5.05 4.52 -14.29
C SER A 154 3.55 4.81 -14.07
N PHE A 155 2.78 4.95 -15.15
CA PHE A 155 1.30 5.05 -15.06
C PHE A 155 0.67 3.84 -14.35
N GLU A 156 1.25 2.66 -14.55
CA GLU A 156 0.84 1.43 -13.89
C GLU A 156 0.96 1.54 -12.36
N LEU A 157 2.09 2.04 -11.85
CA LEU A 157 2.25 2.24 -10.40
C LEU A 157 1.34 3.35 -9.88
N PHE A 158 1.22 4.45 -10.64
CA PHE A 158 0.35 5.57 -10.27
C PHE A 158 -1.10 5.09 -10.09
N SER A 159 -1.66 4.47 -11.13
CA SER A 159 -3.05 4.01 -11.14
C SER A 159 -3.32 2.92 -10.11
N ALA A 160 -2.39 1.98 -9.93
CA ALA A 160 -2.51 0.94 -8.91
C ALA A 160 -2.63 1.53 -7.50
N LEU A 161 -1.80 2.52 -7.17
CA LEU A 161 -1.78 3.12 -5.84
C LEU A 161 -2.90 4.14 -5.60
N THR A 162 -3.36 4.85 -6.62
CA THR A 162 -4.41 5.88 -6.49
C THR A 162 -5.83 5.33 -6.59
N PHE A 163 -6.06 4.31 -7.43
CA PHE A 163 -7.40 3.80 -7.72
C PHE A 163 -7.69 2.42 -7.14
N GLN A 164 -6.67 1.61 -6.82
CA GLN A 164 -6.86 0.24 -6.35
C GLN A 164 -6.11 -0.08 -5.04
N PRO A 165 -6.18 0.76 -4.00
CA PRO A 165 -5.26 0.70 -2.87
C PRO A 165 -5.31 -0.57 -2.01
N SER A 166 -6.41 -1.34 -2.08
CA SER A 166 -6.61 -2.59 -1.33
C SER A 166 -6.51 -3.85 -2.19
N ALA A 167 -6.18 -3.72 -3.49
CA ALA A 167 -6.13 -4.87 -4.39
C ALA A 167 -4.77 -5.57 -4.32
N VAL A 168 -4.79 -6.91 -4.29
CA VAL A 168 -3.59 -7.76 -4.44
C VAL A 168 -2.85 -7.43 -5.75
N LEU A 169 -3.58 -6.95 -6.76
CA LEU A 169 -3.04 -6.50 -8.04
C LEU A 169 -2.01 -5.37 -7.91
N THR A 170 -2.00 -4.62 -6.81
CA THR A 170 -1.01 -3.55 -6.57
C THR A 170 0.38 -4.06 -6.22
N VAL A 171 0.51 -5.32 -5.75
CA VAL A 171 1.78 -5.91 -5.33
C VAL A 171 2.79 -5.93 -6.49
N TRP A 172 2.34 -6.31 -7.68
CA TRP A 172 3.21 -6.43 -8.85
C TRP A 172 3.76 -5.08 -9.35
N PRO A 173 2.93 -4.04 -9.59
CA PRO A 173 3.42 -2.70 -9.93
C PRO A 173 4.40 -2.14 -8.90
N ILE A 174 4.11 -2.33 -7.60
CA ILE A 174 4.99 -1.89 -6.51
C ILE A 174 6.34 -2.63 -6.59
N LEU A 175 6.33 -3.96 -6.69
CA LEU A 175 7.53 -4.78 -6.79
C LEU A 175 8.38 -4.37 -8.00
N LYS A 176 7.76 -4.24 -9.17
CA LYS A 176 8.41 -3.80 -10.40
C LYS A 176 9.05 -2.41 -10.24
N SER A 177 8.38 -1.50 -9.53
CA SER A 177 8.89 -0.14 -9.30
C SER A 177 10.18 -0.11 -8.47
N LEU A 178 10.42 -1.09 -7.58
CA LEU A 178 11.65 -1.19 -6.80
C LEU A 178 12.91 -1.25 -7.68
N PHE A 179 12.79 -1.91 -8.82
CA PHE A 179 13.88 -2.08 -9.77
C PHE A 179 13.95 -0.95 -10.81
N GLN A 180 12.84 -0.24 -11.04
CA GLN A 180 12.74 0.80 -12.07
C GLN A 180 13.03 2.21 -11.57
N LEU A 181 12.82 2.47 -10.28
CA LEU A 181 13.09 3.79 -9.69
C LEU A 181 14.60 4.04 -9.57
N SER A 182 15.01 5.26 -9.88
CA SER A 182 16.40 5.72 -9.74
C SER A 182 16.65 6.28 -8.34
N GLY A 183 17.67 5.76 -7.66
CA GLY A 183 18.13 6.23 -6.35
C GLY A 183 17.70 5.33 -5.19
N LEU A 184 18.52 5.31 -4.14
CA LEU A 184 18.32 4.41 -2.99
C LEU A 184 17.11 4.80 -2.15
N ARG A 185 16.89 6.09 -1.90
CA ARG A 185 15.81 6.56 -1.01
C ARG A 185 14.41 6.18 -1.51
N PRO A 186 14.02 6.45 -2.78
CA PRO A 186 12.71 6.01 -3.29
C PRO A 186 12.56 4.49 -3.27
N ARG A 187 13.64 3.73 -3.52
CA ARG A 187 13.62 2.26 -3.44
C ARG A 187 13.34 1.76 -2.03
N PHE A 188 14.01 2.31 -1.01
CA PHE A 188 13.74 1.96 0.39
C PHE A 188 12.30 2.27 0.78
N VAL A 189 11.79 3.44 0.38
CA VAL A 189 10.40 3.84 0.65
C VAL A 189 9.41 2.90 -0.05
N MET A 190 9.64 2.55 -1.32
CA MET A 190 8.80 1.59 -2.02
C MET A 190 8.90 0.19 -1.44
N ALA A 191 10.06 -0.22 -0.91
CA ALA A 191 10.24 -1.52 -0.28
C ALA A 191 9.43 -1.59 1.02
N TRP A 192 9.38 -0.47 1.76
CA TRP A 192 8.50 -0.31 2.90
C TRP A 192 7.02 -0.39 2.52
N VAL A 193 6.62 0.26 1.42
CA VAL A 193 5.24 0.17 0.90
C VAL A 193 4.91 -1.27 0.50
N LEU A 194 5.82 -1.99 -0.15
CA LEU A 194 5.64 -3.40 -0.50
C LEU A 194 5.46 -4.27 0.75
N PHE A 195 6.37 -4.13 1.71
CA PHE A 195 6.27 -4.81 3.01
C PHE A 195 4.92 -4.51 3.68
N SER A 196 4.48 -3.26 3.65
CA SER A 196 3.21 -2.84 4.24
C SER A 196 2.00 -3.50 3.58
N VAL A 197 1.97 -3.57 2.25
CA VAL A 197 0.88 -4.24 1.52
C VAL A 197 0.86 -5.73 1.83
N LEU A 198 2.01 -6.40 1.80
CA LEU A 198 2.11 -7.83 2.12
C LEU A 198 1.71 -8.13 3.56
N PHE A 199 2.16 -7.30 4.51
CA PHE A 199 1.78 -7.40 5.92
C PHE A 199 0.27 -7.25 6.11
N LEU A 200 -0.36 -6.26 5.49
CA LEU A 200 -1.81 -6.05 5.57
C LEU A 200 -2.61 -7.19 4.94
N ILE A 201 -2.10 -7.83 3.89
CA ILE A 201 -2.71 -9.03 3.30
C ILE A 201 -2.60 -10.20 4.28
N ALA A 202 -1.46 -10.39 4.92
CA ALA A 202 -1.19 -11.48 5.86
C ALA A 202 -1.87 -11.29 7.23
N LEU A 203 -2.20 -10.05 7.62
CA LEU A 203 -2.66 -9.71 8.97
C LEU A 203 -3.82 -10.57 9.48
N PRO A 204 -4.90 -10.85 8.72
CA PRO A 204 -6.01 -11.68 9.21
C PRO A 204 -5.57 -13.13 9.47
N THR A 205 -4.73 -13.69 8.61
CA THR A 205 -4.19 -15.05 8.79
C THR A 205 -3.25 -15.09 9.98
N LEU A 206 -2.43 -14.07 10.16
CA LEU A 206 -1.54 -13.92 11.31
C LEU A 206 -2.29 -13.84 12.64
N MET A 207 -3.46 -13.16 12.65
CA MET A 207 -4.35 -13.11 13.82
C MET A 207 -5.09 -14.44 14.03
N ASP A 208 -5.55 -15.08 12.97
CA ASP A 208 -6.24 -16.38 13.02
C ASP A 208 -5.34 -17.48 13.60
N THR A 209 -4.05 -17.48 13.26
CA THR A 209 -3.09 -18.45 13.82
C THR A 209 -2.68 -18.16 15.26
N MET A 210 -3.04 -16.99 15.80
CA MET A 210 -2.75 -16.60 17.19
C MET A 210 -3.77 -17.14 18.18
N THR A 211 -5.01 -17.34 17.73
CA THR A 211 -6.10 -17.82 18.56
C THR A 211 -6.47 -19.24 18.21
N ARG A 212 -6.81 -20.02 19.22
CA ARG A 212 -7.38 -21.34 19.01
C ARG A 212 -8.27 -21.72 20.19
N TYR A 213 -9.25 -22.57 19.92
CA TYR A 213 -9.95 -23.31 20.96
C TYR A 213 -9.46 -24.76 21.01
N VAL A 214 -9.28 -25.29 22.21
CA VAL A 214 -8.85 -26.66 22.47
C VAL A 214 -9.81 -27.31 23.47
N GLN A 215 -9.99 -28.62 23.36
CA GLN A 215 -10.76 -29.38 24.36
C GLN A 215 -9.90 -29.61 25.59
N ASN A 216 -10.47 -29.47 26.79
CA ASN A 216 -9.75 -29.74 28.03
C ASN A 216 -9.22 -31.18 28.02
N GLY A 217 -7.92 -31.32 28.27
CA GLY A 217 -7.22 -32.59 28.30
C GLY A 217 -6.62 -32.88 29.67
N GLU A 218 -6.35 -34.15 29.92
CA GLU A 218 -5.59 -34.61 31.08
C GLU A 218 -4.29 -35.28 30.62
N THR A 219 -3.27 -35.19 31.47
CA THR A 219 -1.99 -35.85 31.29
C THR A 219 -2.05 -37.30 31.74
N PHE A 220 -1.59 -38.19 30.86
CA PHE A 220 -1.40 -39.60 31.14
C PHE A 220 0.08 -39.97 30.97
N TYR A 221 0.67 -40.57 32.00
CA TYR A 221 1.99 -41.19 31.92
C TYR A 221 1.86 -42.60 31.39
N LYS A 222 2.68 -42.97 30.41
CA LYS A 222 2.90 -44.36 30.01
C LYS A 222 4.00 -44.96 30.88
N LEU A 223 3.71 -46.14 31.41
CA LEU A 223 4.66 -46.92 32.20
C LEU A 223 5.44 -47.87 31.27
N THR A 224 6.53 -48.43 31.81
CA THR A 224 7.37 -49.40 31.08
C THR A 224 6.62 -50.69 30.76
N ASP A 225 5.58 -51.03 31.53
CA ASP A 225 4.70 -52.18 31.29
C ASP A 225 3.63 -51.93 30.21
N GLY A 226 3.59 -50.72 29.62
CA GLY A 226 2.62 -50.31 28.61
C GLY A 226 1.28 -49.81 29.17
N SER A 227 1.08 -49.84 30.50
CA SER A 227 -0.10 -49.27 31.13
C SER A 227 -0.03 -47.73 31.16
N THR A 228 -1.18 -47.08 31.32
CA THR A 228 -1.25 -45.61 31.45
C THR A 228 -1.94 -45.20 32.74
N ILE A 229 -1.31 -44.27 33.47
CA ILE A 229 -1.87 -43.67 34.69
C ILE A 229 -2.05 -42.17 34.52
N GLN A 230 -3.07 -41.60 35.16
CA GLN A 230 -3.27 -40.16 35.19
C GLN A 230 -2.22 -39.48 36.09
N TYR A 231 -1.81 -38.26 35.72
CA TYR A 231 -0.86 -37.45 36.49
C TYR A 231 -1.23 -37.28 37.97
N ASN A 232 -2.49 -36.97 38.26
CA ASN A 232 -2.98 -36.78 39.63
C ASN A 232 -2.85 -38.05 40.49
N LEU A 233 -3.01 -39.22 39.86
CA LEU A 233 -2.83 -40.52 40.52
C LEU A 233 -1.34 -40.83 40.73
N TYR A 234 -0.47 -40.45 39.80
CA TYR A 234 0.99 -40.57 39.96
C TYR A 234 1.51 -39.75 41.15
N ASN A 235 1.14 -38.46 41.25
CA ASN A 235 1.58 -37.59 42.34
C ASN A 235 1.12 -38.06 43.73
N SER A 236 0.02 -38.80 43.81
CA SER A 236 -0.52 -39.34 45.06
C SER A 236 0.00 -40.75 45.39
N SER A 237 0.81 -41.34 44.50
CA SER A 237 1.36 -42.68 44.68
C SER A 237 2.69 -42.66 45.42
N THR A 238 2.87 -43.59 46.36
CA THR A 238 4.14 -43.80 47.09
C THR A 238 5.11 -44.74 46.38
N SER A 239 4.71 -45.35 45.28
CA SER A 239 5.54 -46.30 44.51
C SER A 239 6.31 -45.61 43.38
N PRO A 240 7.61 -45.91 43.19
CA PRO A 240 8.35 -45.39 42.05
C PRO A 240 7.88 -46.08 40.77
N PHE A 241 7.21 -45.33 39.89
CA PHE A 241 6.89 -45.81 38.54
C PHE A 241 7.97 -45.37 37.55
N ASN A 242 8.39 -46.29 36.65
CA ASN A 242 9.28 -45.96 35.55
C ASN A 242 8.46 -45.41 34.36
N ILE A 243 8.46 -44.08 34.23
CA ILE A 243 7.78 -43.34 33.16
C ILE A 243 8.59 -43.42 31.88
N THR A 244 7.95 -43.82 30.79
CA THR A 244 8.58 -43.91 29.46
C THR A 244 8.16 -42.77 28.54
N ASP A 245 6.91 -42.32 28.66
CA ASP A 245 6.32 -41.33 27.75
C ASP A 245 5.14 -40.60 28.42
N THR A 246 4.84 -39.40 27.94
CA THR A 246 3.75 -38.54 28.41
C THR A 246 2.79 -38.27 27.27
N THR A 247 1.50 -38.54 27.48
CA THR A 247 0.47 -38.28 26.46
C THR A 247 -0.65 -37.45 27.02
N CYS A 248 -1.09 -36.45 26.25
CA CYS A 248 -2.28 -35.66 26.56
C CYS A 248 -3.50 -36.30 25.89
N ARG A 249 -4.60 -36.48 26.63
CA ARG A 249 -5.85 -37.04 26.08
C ARG A 249 -7.03 -36.10 26.36
N PRO A 250 -7.94 -35.87 25.40
CA PRO A 250 -9.13 -35.05 25.61
C PRO A 250 -10.09 -35.72 26.59
N LEU A 251 -10.70 -34.94 27.46
CA LEU A 251 -11.68 -35.42 28.44
C LEU A 251 -13.02 -35.72 27.73
N GLN A 252 -13.59 -36.92 27.90
CA GLN A 252 -14.81 -37.36 27.18
C GLN A 252 -16.01 -36.42 27.34
N ASN A 253 -16.15 -35.74 28.50
CA ASN A 253 -17.16 -34.72 28.77
C ASN A 253 -16.54 -33.35 29.07
N GLY A 254 -15.28 -33.13 28.66
CA GLY A 254 -14.59 -31.86 28.86
C GLY A 254 -15.18 -30.76 28.00
N GLY A 255 -15.34 -29.57 28.56
CA GLY A 255 -15.59 -28.39 27.74
C GLY A 255 -14.33 -27.93 27.01
N TYR A 256 -14.52 -26.86 26.26
CA TYR A 256 -13.51 -26.23 25.42
C TYR A 256 -12.99 -24.98 26.08
N GLN A 257 -11.69 -24.80 26.00
CA GLN A 257 -11.00 -23.58 26.35
C GLN A 257 -10.70 -22.79 25.08
N TRP A 258 -10.77 -21.47 25.18
CA TRP A 258 -10.30 -20.56 24.12
C TRP A 258 -9.11 -19.77 24.65
N GLY A 259 -8.12 -19.53 23.80
CA GLY A 259 -6.89 -18.91 24.23
C GLY A 259 -6.01 -18.43 23.10
N PHE A 260 -4.82 -18.01 23.49
CA PHE A 260 -3.80 -17.49 22.60
C PHE A 260 -2.49 -18.26 22.74
N SER A 261 -1.75 -18.32 21.64
CA SER A 261 -0.33 -18.64 21.72
C SER A 261 0.44 -17.39 22.11
N ASN A 262 1.09 -17.40 23.29
CA ASN A 262 1.74 -16.21 23.83
C ASN A 262 2.98 -15.84 23.00
N LEU A 263 3.77 -16.84 22.61
CA LEU A 263 4.91 -16.62 21.71
C LEU A 263 4.47 -15.99 20.38
N TRP A 264 3.44 -16.56 19.74
CA TRP A 264 2.94 -16.03 18.47
C TRP A 264 2.31 -14.64 18.64
N PHE A 265 1.62 -14.39 19.76
CA PHE A 265 1.11 -13.07 20.12
C PHE A 265 2.24 -12.04 20.18
N ILE A 266 3.36 -12.35 20.86
CA ILE A 266 4.54 -11.48 20.94
C ILE A 266 5.11 -11.19 19.55
N VAL A 267 5.27 -12.20 18.71
CA VAL A 267 5.79 -12.04 17.33
C VAL A 267 4.89 -11.09 16.54
N ASN A 268 3.58 -11.30 16.57
CA ASN A 268 2.63 -10.47 15.82
C ASN A 268 2.62 -9.02 16.27
N TRP A 269 2.59 -8.77 17.58
CA TRP A 269 2.62 -7.41 18.12
C TRP A 269 3.99 -6.73 17.92
N SER A 270 5.07 -7.50 17.83
CA SER A 270 6.39 -7.00 17.44
C SER A 270 6.39 -6.51 16.00
N VAL A 271 5.89 -7.33 15.07
CA VAL A 271 5.80 -6.98 13.64
C VAL A 271 4.85 -5.80 13.43
N LEU A 272 3.71 -5.77 14.13
CA LEU A 272 2.77 -4.65 14.08
C LEU A 272 3.41 -3.34 14.58
N GLY A 273 4.14 -3.36 15.70
CA GLY A 273 4.83 -2.18 16.20
C GLY A 273 5.93 -1.70 15.25
N PHE A 274 6.72 -2.61 14.70
CA PHE A 274 7.69 -2.28 13.65
C PHE A 274 7.00 -1.64 12.44
N TRP A 275 5.86 -2.20 12.01
CA TRP A 275 5.05 -1.64 10.93
C TRP A 275 4.53 -0.23 11.24
N ILE A 276 4.03 0.01 12.46
CA ILE A 276 3.56 1.33 12.90
C ILE A 276 4.71 2.35 12.84
N LEU A 277 5.87 1.99 13.41
CA LEU A 277 7.02 2.88 13.49
C LEU A 277 7.60 3.24 12.11
N GLY A 278 7.74 2.25 11.23
CA GLY A 278 8.25 2.53 9.88
C GLY A 278 7.22 3.28 9.04
N THR A 279 5.92 2.96 9.14
CA THR A 279 4.86 3.73 8.45
C THR A 279 4.81 5.17 8.96
N TYR A 280 4.97 5.37 10.27
CA TYR A 280 5.09 6.69 10.86
C TYR A 280 6.32 7.46 10.35
N SER A 281 7.46 6.79 10.26
CA SER A 281 8.72 7.37 9.77
C SER A 281 8.61 7.84 8.32
N VAL A 282 8.03 7.00 7.46
CA VAL A 282 7.85 7.34 6.05
C VAL A 282 6.75 8.40 5.87
N TRP A 283 5.69 8.36 6.68
CA TRP A 283 4.70 9.43 6.72
C TRP A 283 5.33 10.78 7.14
N MET A 284 6.15 10.80 8.18
CA MET A 284 6.89 11.98 8.62
C MET A 284 7.79 12.53 7.52
N ASP A 285 8.48 11.64 6.81
CA ASP A 285 9.29 12.00 5.65
C ASP A 285 8.40 12.67 4.59
N ALA A 286 7.27 12.06 4.19
CA ALA A 286 6.32 12.63 3.23
C ALA A 286 5.80 14.01 3.67
N GLN A 287 5.32 14.16 4.90
CA GLN A 287 4.81 15.44 5.40
C GLN A 287 5.88 16.54 5.48
N GLY A 288 7.11 16.18 5.81
CA GLY A 288 8.19 17.14 6.04
C GLY A 288 8.80 17.71 4.76
N LYS A 289 8.94 16.88 3.71
CA LYS A 289 9.72 17.22 2.52
C LYS A 289 8.92 17.28 1.21
N CYS A 290 7.65 16.85 1.18
CA CYS A 290 6.80 16.99 0.00
C CYS A 290 6.33 18.44 -0.16
N GLU A 291 6.71 19.11 -1.24
CA GLU A 291 6.36 20.52 -1.46
C GLU A 291 4.86 20.70 -1.72
N LEU A 292 4.25 19.85 -2.57
CA LEU A 292 2.82 19.86 -2.88
C LEU A 292 1.98 19.71 -1.61
N ARG A 293 2.36 18.74 -0.75
CA ARG A 293 1.66 18.50 0.52
C ARG A 293 1.79 19.68 1.47
N ARG A 294 2.97 20.29 1.58
CA ARG A 294 3.21 21.46 2.43
C ARG A 294 2.38 22.67 2.00
N LYS A 295 2.02 22.74 0.72
CA LYS A 295 1.16 23.78 0.15
C LYS A 295 -0.33 23.48 0.24
N GLY A 296 -0.70 22.39 0.91
CA GLY A 296 -2.10 22.00 1.10
C GLY A 296 -2.69 21.26 -0.08
N ARG A 297 -1.90 20.89 -1.09
CA ARG A 297 -2.35 19.98 -2.14
C ARG A 297 -2.39 18.57 -1.57
N THR A 298 -3.54 17.94 -1.66
CA THR A 298 -3.72 16.52 -1.31
C THR A 298 -4.15 15.78 -2.56
N MET A 299 -3.62 14.58 -2.75
CA MET A 299 -4.04 13.70 -3.83
C MET A 299 -5.27 12.94 -3.35
N ASN A 300 -6.45 13.34 -3.85
CA ASN A 300 -7.68 12.57 -3.74
C ASN A 300 -7.98 11.93 -5.10
N SER A 301 -8.99 11.06 -5.16
CA SER A 301 -9.34 10.33 -6.38
C SER A 301 -9.61 11.27 -7.57
N TYR A 302 -10.35 12.36 -7.37
CA TYR A 302 -10.63 13.34 -8.43
C TYR A 302 -9.37 14.05 -8.94
N ARG A 303 -8.46 14.45 -8.04
CA ARG A 303 -7.19 15.04 -8.43
C ARG A 303 -6.30 14.03 -9.14
N ALA A 304 -6.32 12.77 -8.72
CA ALA A 304 -5.59 11.71 -9.40
C ALA A 304 -6.12 11.48 -10.82
N VAL A 305 -7.44 11.50 -11.03
CA VAL A 305 -8.06 11.44 -12.36
C VAL A 305 -7.63 12.63 -13.21
N ALA A 306 -7.74 13.86 -12.68
CA ALA A 306 -7.36 15.06 -13.42
C ALA A 306 -5.86 15.07 -13.80
N ASP A 307 -4.99 14.74 -12.85
CA ASP A 307 -3.54 14.67 -13.06
C ASP A 307 -3.17 13.57 -14.08
N MET A 308 -3.85 12.43 -14.03
CA MET A 308 -3.62 11.33 -14.96
C MET A 308 -4.14 11.65 -16.37
N ALA A 309 -5.34 12.23 -16.48
CA ALA A 309 -5.92 12.63 -17.76
C ALA A 309 -5.04 13.65 -18.48
N GLU A 310 -4.57 14.69 -17.78
CA GLU A 310 -3.64 15.67 -18.34
C GLU A 310 -2.37 15.00 -18.88
N ALA A 311 -1.76 14.12 -18.09
CA ALA A 311 -0.54 13.44 -18.48
C ALA A 311 -0.75 12.44 -19.65
N MET A 312 -1.92 11.80 -19.72
CA MET A 312 -2.25 10.91 -20.84
C MET A 312 -2.46 11.69 -22.13
N THR A 313 -3.16 12.83 -22.07
CA THR A 313 -3.35 13.74 -23.20
C THR A 313 -2.01 14.29 -23.72
N GLU A 314 -1.06 14.60 -22.82
CA GLU A 314 0.29 15.07 -23.23
C GLU A 314 1.08 14.02 -24.04
N ILE A 315 0.85 12.74 -23.76
CA ILE A 315 1.60 11.60 -24.34
C ILE A 315 0.94 11.03 -25.59
N LEU A 316 -0.38 10.94 -25.57
CA LEU A 316 -1.19 10.23 -26.56
C LEU A 316 -1.97 11.17 -27.49
N GLY A 317 -2.10 12.45 -27.13
CA GLY A 317 -2.88 13.45 -27.87
C GLY A 317 -4.30 13.64 -27.32
N LEU A 318 -5.06 14.55 -27.94
CA LEU A 318 -6.38 14.98 -27.47
C LEU A 318 -7.50 13.96 -27.78
N ASN A 319 -7.34 13.14 -28.83
CA ASN A 319 -8.41 12.29 -29.35
C ASN A 319 -8.44 10.91 -28.68
N LEU A 320 -8.58 10.84 -27.35
CA LEU A 320 -8.52 9.58 -26.60
C LEU A 320 -9.87 8.87 -26.45
N ALA A 321 -10.98 9.59 -26.61
CA ALA A 321 -12.33 9.08 -26.36
C ALA A 321 -12.70 7.78 -27.14
N PRO A 322 -12.26 7.58 -28.40
CA PRO A 322 -12.62 6.36 -29.13
C PRO A 322 -11.87 5.09 -28.70
N TYR A 323 -10.77 5.22 -27.95
CA TYR A 323 -9.89 4.08 -27.65
C TYR A 323 -10.41 3.25 -26.46
N SER A 324 -10.29 1.93 -26.59
CA SER A 324 -10.58 1.02 -25.48
C SER A 324 -9.49 1.07 -24.39
N GLY A 325 -9.84 0.65 -23.17
CA GLY A 325 -8.88 0.62 -22.05
C GLY A 325 -7.64 -0.22 -22.33
N THR A 326 -7.77 -1.34 -23.04
CA THR A 326 -6.64 -2.23 -23.38
C THR A 326 -5.71 -1.62 -24.44
N GLU A 327 -6.26 -0.89 -25.41
CA GLU A 327 -5.46 -0.19 -26.43
C GLU A 327 -4.69 0.96 -25.80
N LEU A 328 -5.34 1.68 -24.89
CA LEU A 328 -4.74 2.79 -24.15
C LEU A 328 -3.60 2.30 -23.26
N GLU A 329 -3.80 1.19 -22.54
CA GLU A 329 -2.75 0.57 -21.74
C GLU A 329 -1.56 0.12 -22.60
N LYS A 330 -1.82 -0.54 -23.74
CA LYS A 330 -0.77 -0.94 -24.70
C LYS A 330 0.00 0.29 -25.22
N ALA A 331 -0.70 1.38 -25.55
CA ALA A 331 -0.08 2.61 -26.03
C ALA A 331 0.81 3.27 -24.97
N LEU A 332 0.35 3.35 -23.72
CA LEU A 332 1.12 3.86 -22.58
C LEU A 332 2.37 3.01 -22.30
N ARG A 333 2.21 1.67 -22.33
CA ARG A 333 3.33 0.72 -22.15
C ARG A 333 4.35 0.85 -23.27
N LYS A 334 3.92 0.94 -24.54
CA LYS A 334 4.80 1.09 -25.71
C LYS A 334 5.66 2.35 -25.63
N ARG A 335 5.08 3.47 -25.16
CA ARG A 335 5.79 4.74 -25.00
C ARG A 335 6.65 4.83 -23.73
N LYS A 336 6.68 3.77 -22.91
CA LYS A 336 7.33 3.76 -21.57
C LYS A 336 6.92 5.00 -20.76
N GLY A 337 5.63 5.35 -20.81
CA GLY A 337 5.08 6.52 -20.16
C GLY A 337 5.41 6.51 -18.67
N ARG A 338 6.27 7.43 -18.25
CA ARG A 338 6.56 7.70 -16.84
C ARG A 338 6.25 9.14 -16.57
N VAL A 339 5.64 9.42 -15.44
CA VAL A 339 5.15 10.74 -15.04
C VAL A 339 5.80 11.18 -13.75
N MET A 340 6.05 12.47 -13.66
CA MET A 340 6.48 13.13 -12.44
C MET A 340 5.84 14.51 -12.34
N TYR A 341 5.81 15.05 -11.14
CA TYR A 341 5.32 16.40 -10.91
C TYR A 341 6.31 17.43 -11.42
N TYR A 342 5.78 18.47 -12.06
CA TYR A 342 6.52 19.66 -12.43
C TYR A 342 5.82 20.90 -11.90
N ALA A 343 6.60 21.96 -11.75
CA ALA A 343 6.11 23.30 -11.49
C ALA A 343 6.87 24.26 -12.38
N ASP A 344 6.15 24.88 -13.30
CA ASP A 344 6.68 25.99 -14.09
C ASP A 344 6.07 27.29 -13.58
N VAL A 345 6.86 28.35 -13.57
CA VAL A 345 6.39 29.72 -13.31
C VAL A 345 6.79 30.55 -14.53
N ASP A 346 5.81 31.20 -15.13
CA ASP A 346 6.04 32.23 -16.13
C ASP A 346 6.40 33.53 -15.40
N GLU A 347 7.68 33.91 -15.47
CA GLU A 347 8.19 35.12 -14.80
C GLU A 347 7.57 36.41 -15.37
N GLY A 348 7.10 36.39 -16.62
CA GLY A 348 6.50 37.56 -17.26
C GLY A 348 5.07 37.85 -16.80
N ARG A 349 4.28 36.79 -16.54
CA ARG A 349 2.87 36.92 -16.13
C ARG A 349 2.63 36.69 -14.64
N GLY A 350 3.61 36.15 -13.90
CA GLY A 350 3.44 35.76 -12.50
C GLY A 350 2.53 34.54 -12.30
N LEU A 351 2.33 33.76 -13.37
CA LEU A 351 1.43 32.61 -13.40
C LEU A 351 2.21 31.30 -13.36
N GLY A 352 1.71 30.34 -12.59
CA GLY A 352 2.33 29.04 -12.43
C GLY A 352 1.46 27.90 -12.96
N LYS A 353 2.11 26.86 -13.48
CA LYS A 353 1.44 25.59 -13.80
C LYS A 353 2.05 24.46 -12.99
N VAL A 354 1.19 23.64 -12.38
CA VAL A 354 1.57 22.41 -11.67
C VAL A 354 0.74 21.26 -12.22
N GLY A 355 1.42 20.29 -12.81
CA GLY A 355 0.79 19.11 -13.38
C GLY A 355 1.71 17.90 -13.33
N LEU A 356 1.22 16.79 -13.85
CA LEU A 356 2.03 15.63 -14.16
C LEU A 356 2.51 15.73 -15.61
N SER A 357 3.78 15.43 -15.84
CA SER A 357 4.32 15.36 -17.21
C SER A 357 5.28 14.21 -17.35
N SER A 358 5.33 13.64 -18.55
CA SER A 358 6.33 12.64 -18.94
C SER A 358 7.54 13.22 -19.66
N ARG A 359 7.46 14.47 -20.13
CA ARG A 359 8.54 15.14 -20.87
C ARG A 359 9.56 15.76 -19.93
N ARG A 360 9.14 16.13 -18.72
CA ARG A 360 9.98 16.74 -17.70
C ARG A 360 10.94 15.71 -17.08
N ARG A 361 12.16 16.17 -16.78
CA ARG A 361 13.22 15.40 -16.11
C ARG A 361 13.81 16.20 -14.96
N GLY A 362 14.33 15.51 -13.96
CA GLY A 362 14.97 16.12 -12.79
C GLY A 362 14.08 16.09 -11.55
N LYS A 363 14.34 16.96 -10.59
CA LYS A 363 13.53 17.13 -9.39
C LYS A 363 12.60 18.33 -9.59
N MET A 364 11.36 18.24 -9.10
CA MET A 364 10.43 19.35 -9.11
C MET A 364 11.00 20.58 -8.37
N GLY A 365 10.87 21.75 -8.99
CA GLY A 365 11.26 23.03 -8.38
C GLY A 365 10.42 23.39 -7.16
N LYS A 366 10.91 24.31 -6.32
CA LYS A 366 10.14 24.82 -5.17
C LYS A 366 8.98 25.67 -5.67
N LEU A 367 7.79 25.38 -5.17
CA LEU A 367 6.62 26.20 -5.45
C LEU A 367 6.75 27.57 -4.76
N ARG A 368 6.25 28.63 -5.39
CA ARG A 368 6.16 30.00 -4.86
C ARG A 368 4.80 30.25 -4.20
N TRP A 369 4.73 31.08 -3.15
CA TRP A 369 3.48 31.33 -2.40
C TRP A 369 2.69 32.51 -2.97
N ASP A 370 3.42 33.40 -3.61
CA ASP A 370 3.00 34.63 -4.27
C ASP A 370 2.52 34.42 -5.71
N VAL A 371 2.62 33.18 -6.22
CA VAL A 371 2.24 32.82 -7.60
C VAL A 371 0.85 32.18 -7.61
N VAL A 372 0.02 32.61 -8.55
CA VAL A 372 -1.30 32.01 -8.84
C VAL A 372 -1.08 30.81 -9.76
N TYR A 373 -1.66 29.66 -9.39
CA TYR A 373 -1.52 28.43 -10.18
C TYR A 373 -2.86 28.05 -10.82
N GLY A 374 -2.82 27.64 -12.11
CA GLY A 374 -3.98 27.07 -12.80
C GLY A 374 -4.48 27.81 -14.04
N GLU A 375 -3.79 28.85 -14.50
CA GLU A 375 -4.13 29.52 -15.77
C GLU A 375 -3.47 28.76 -16.94
N GLU A 376 -4.24 28.48 -18.00
CA GLU A 376 -3.70 27.91 -19.24
C GLU A 376 -2.81 28.94 -19.94
N ARG A 377 -1.70 28.47 -20.55
CA ARG A 377 -0.97 29.31 -21.50
C ARG A 377 -1.78 29.33 -22.78
N ASP A 378 -2.13 30.54 -23.23
CA ASP A 378 -2.68 30.80 -24.56
C ASP A 378 -1.82 30.18 -25.67
#